data_AF-A0A1G6FEM7-F1
#
_entry.id   AF-A0A1G6FEM7-F1
#
_cell.length_a   1.000
_cell.length_b   1.000
_cell.length_c   1.000
_cell.angle_alpha   90.00
_cell.angle_beta   90.00
_cell.angle_gamma   90.00
#
_symmetry.space_group_name_H-M   'P 1'
#
loop_
_entity.id
_entity.type
_entity.pdbx_description
1 polymer ?
#
loop_
_entity_poly.entity_id
_entity_poly.type
_entity_poly.pdbx_seq_one_letter_code
_entity_poly.pdbx_strand_id
1 'polypeptide(L)'
;MYYHASSLGNISRLEPRISNHGIPLIYFSRKRENVLVYLSNAIEKYCRETGFDFCGIWQKWGPYGFDKEGRLCLEEYYPNALEETYSGVSGYIYSAYEIEDSGFEIQIPDAASSRSSGIQAFLKRKFQGHSVWRVKYYYVRRM
;
A
#
# COMPACT_ATOMS: atom_id res chain seq x y z
N MET A 1 3.39 -14.49 1.88
CA MET A 1 3.58 -13.15 1.29
C MET A 1 2.66 -12.13 1.96
N TYR A 2 3.04 -10.86 2.02
CA TYR A 2 2.24 -9.79 2.63
C TYR A 2 1.29 -9.18 1.61
N TYR A 3 0.01 -9.10 1.93
CA TYR A 3 -0.98 -8.41 1.10
C TYR A 3 -0.79 -6.89 1.21
N HIS A 4 -1.10 -6.14 0.15
CA HIS A 4 -1.20 -4.68 0.22
C HIS A 4 -2.03 -4.29 1.45
N ALA A 5 -1.46 -3.46 2.33
CA ALA A 5 -2.09 -3.19 3.60
C ALA A 5 -3.47 -2.54 3.39
N SER A 6 -4.41 -2.86 4.27
CA SER A 6 -5.82 -2.49 4.12
C SER A 6 -6.28 -1.63 5.28
N SER A 7 -7.15 -0.66 5.00
CA SER A 7 -7.92 0.04 6.02
C SER A 7 -9.02 -0.84 6.62
N LEU A 8 -9.41 -1.91 5.92
CA LEU A 8 -10.46 -2.83 6.36
C LEU A 8 -9.88 -3.91 7.28
N GLY A 9 -10.50 -4.06 8.45
CA GLY A 9 -10.24 -5.14 9.39
C GLY A 9 -11.02 -6.41 9.04
N ASN A 10 -10.74 -7.49 9.77
CA ASN A 10 -11.44 -8.78 9.70
C ASN A 10 -11.58 -9.40 8.29
N ILE A 11 -10.66 -9.08 7.37
CA ILE A 11 -10.60 -9.72 6.07
C ILE A 11 -10.18 -11.19 6.26
N SER A 12 -11.03 -12.11 5.82
CA SER A 12 -10.76 -13.56 5.82
C SER A 12 -10.40 -14.10 4.44
N ARG A 13 -10.83 -13.41 3.37
CA ARG A 13 -10.57 -13.75 1.97
C ARG A 13 -10.12 -12.52 1.19
N LEU A 14 -9.07 -12.69 0.39
CA LEU A 14 -8.56 -11.65 -0.50
C LEU A 14 -9.21 -11.80 -1.86
N GLU A 15 -9.64 -10.68 -2.43
CA GLU A 15 -10.30 -10.61 -3.73
C GLU A 15 -9.52 -9.70 -4.68
N PRO A 16 -9.46 -10.03 -5.99
CA PRO A 16 -8.80 -9.20 -6.98
C PRO A 16 -9.35 -7.78 -7.02
N ARG A 17 -8.47 -6.80 -7.23
CA ARG A 17 -8.82 -5.39 -7.42
C ARG A 17 -8.23 -4.89 -8.73
N ILE A 18 -8.98 -4.04 -9.42
CA ILE A 18 -8.50 -3.37 -10.63
C ILE A 18 -7.62 -2.20 -10.19
N SER A 19 -6.37 -2.21 -10.64
CA SER A 19 -5.43 -1.09 -10.50
C SER A 19 -5.33 -0.31 -11.82
N ASN A 20 -4.39 0.63 -11.92
CA ASN A 20 -4.24 1.55 -13.06
C ASN A 20 -4.03 0.84 -14.40
N HIS A 21 -3.52 -0.40 -14.42
CA HIS A 21 -3.31 -1.21 -15.63
C HIS A 21 -4.56 -2.00 -16.08
N GLY A 22 -5.70 -1.86 -15.40
CA GLY A 22 -6.99 -2.43 -15.84
C GLY A 22 -7.18 -3.94 -15.63
N ILE A 23 -6.18 -4.66 -15.12
CA ILE A 23 -6.27 -6.12 -14.90
C ILE A 23 -6.61 -6.36 -13.41
N PRO A 24 -7.64 -7.18 -13.10
CA PRO A 24 -7.97 -7.53 -11.72
C PRO A 24 -6.90 -8.47 -11.14
N LEU A 25 -6.20 -8.01 -10.10
CA LEU A 25 -5.16 -8.78 -9.41
C LEU A 25 -5.24 -8.59 -7.89
N ILE A 26 -4.71 -9.57 -7.16
CA ILE A 26 -4.38 -9.44 -5.74
C ILE A 26 -2.88 -9.19 -5.65
N TYR A 27 -2.48 -8.10 -5.00
CA TYR A 27 -1.09 -7.69 -4.93
C TYR A 27 -0.46 -8.01 -3.58
N PHE A 28 0.76 -8.52 -3.66
CA PHE A 28 1.56 -8.93 -2.51
C PHE A 28 2.98 -8.39 -2.61
N SER A 29 3.69 -8.46 -1.49
CA SER A 29 5.12 -8.25 -1.40
C SER A 29 5.77 -9.29 -0.49
N ARG A 30 7.04 -9.63 -0.78
CA ARG A 30 7.88 -10.43 0.13
C ARG A 30 8.34 -9.63 1.34
N LYS A 31 8.46 -8.31 1.22
CA LYS A 31 8.79 -7.38 2.31
C LYS A 31 7.55 -6.75 2.91
N ARG A 32 7.46 -6.76 4.24
CA ARG A 32 6.30 -6.24 4.99
C ARG A 32 6.17 -4.73 4.85
N GLU A 33 7.29 -4.02 4.84
CA GLU A 33 7.36 -2.57 4.77
C GLU A 33 6.84 -2.03 3.43
N ASN A 34 7.06 -2.76 2.33
CA ASN A 34 6.60 -2.37 0.99
C ASN A 34 5.07 -2.31 0.87
N VAL A 35 4.32 -3.00 1.74
CA VAL A 35 2.85 -3.00 1.65
C VAL A 35 2.20 -1.80 2.34
N LEU A 36 2.96 -1.02 3.09
CA LEU A 36 2.42 0.01 3.99
C LEU A 36 2.04 1.30 3.27
N VAL A 37 2.74 1.61 2.20
CA VAL A 37 2.47 2.78 1.35
C VAL A 37 1.08 2.74 0.71
N TYR A 38 0.42 1.57 0.68
CA TYR A 38 -0.91 1.41 0.12
C TYR A 38 -2.06 1.72 1.10
N LEU A 39 -1.76 2.02 2.37
CA LEU A 39 -2.79 2.37 3.36
C LEU A 39 -3.45 3.73 3.14
N SER A 40 -2.74 4.63 2.48
CA SER A 40 -3.22 5.99 2.21
C SER A 40 -2.88 6.38 0.79
N ASN A 41 -3.75 7.17 0.20
CA ASN A 41 -3.51 7.88 -1.05
C ASN A 41 -3.59 9.36 -0.70
N ALA A 42 -2.49 10.10 -0.88
CA ALA A 42 -2.39 11.48 -0.43
C ALA A 42 -3.47 12.38 -1.07
N ILE A 43 -3.73 12.18 -2.37
CA ILE A 43 -4.71 12.96 -3.13
C ILE A 43 -6.12 12.64 -2.64
N GLU A 44 -6.46 11.34 -2.53
CA GLU A 44 -7.76 10.92 -2.02
C GLU A 44 -8.01 11.45 -0.59
N LYS A 45 -7.01 11.33 0.29
CA LYS A 45 -7.10 11.81 1.67
C LYS A 45 -7.32 13.32 1.72
N TYR A 46 -6.51 14.08 1.00
CA TYR A 46 -6.63 15.54 0.93
C TYR A 46 -8.03 15.97 0.45
N CYS A 47 -8.52 15.38 -0.65
CA CYS A 47 -9.83 15.73 -1.19
C CYS A 47 -10.96 15.42 -0.18
N ARG A 48 -10.91 14.26 0.48
CA ARG A 48 -11.91 13.88 1.49
C ARG A 48 -11.89 14.82 2.70
N GLU A 49 -10.72 15.20 3.18
CA GLU A 49 -10.57 16.05 4.37
C GLU A 49 -10.91 17.52 4.10
N THR A 50 -10.70 17.99 2.87
CA THR A 50 -11.03 19.37 2.46
C THR A 50 -12.43 19.52 1.89
N GLY A 51 -13.15 18.42 1.68
CA GLY A 51 -14.48 18.43 1.06
C GLY A 51 -14.45 18.72 -0.45
N PHE A 52 -13.32 18.48 -1.12
CA PHE A 52 -13.23 18.59 -2.58
C PHE A 52 -14.08 17.50 -3.25
N ASP A 53 -15.07 17.92 -4.04
CA ASP A 53 -15.98 17.01 -4.71
C ASP A 53 -15.31 16.37 -5.94
N PHE A 54 -15.11 15.05 -5.88
CA PHE A 54 -14.53 14.25 -6.95
C PHE A 54 -15.35 12.98 -7.16
N CYS A 55 -15.92 12.85 -8.36
CA CYS A 55 -16.77 11.72 -8.75
C CYS A 55 -16.07 10.70 -9.68
N GLY A 56 -14.74 10.79 -9.82
CA GLY A 56 -13.95 9.90 -10.68
C GLY A 56 -13.34 8.69 -9.96
N ILE A 57 -12.43 7.98 -10.66
CA ILE A 57 -11.65 6.88 -10.09
C ILE A 57 -10.38 7.45 -9.44
N TRP A 58 -10.15 7.13 -8.16
CA TRP A 58 -8.90 7.46 -7.48
C TRP A 58 -7.74 6.64 -8.06
N GLN A 59 -6.91 7.29 -8.87
CA GLN A 59 -5.64 6.71 -9.32
C GLN A 59 -4.73 6.52 -8.10
N LYS A 60 -4.09 5.36 -7.99
CA LYS A 60 -3.16 5.10 -6.88
C LYS A 60 -1.93 5.99 -7.01
N TRP A 61 -1.70 6.84 -6.02
CA TRP A 61 -0.52 7.70 -5.90
C TRP A 61 -0.05 7.73 -4.45
N GLY A 62 1.27 7.68 -4.28
CA GLY A 62 1.92 7.84 -2.99
C GLY A 62 3.38 8.26 -3.20
N PRO A 63 3.98 8.96 -2.24
CA PRO A 63 5.32 9.53 -2.42
C PRO A 63 6.40 8.50 -2.06
N TYR A 64 6.48 7.43 -2.86
CA TYR A 64 7.44 6.35 -2.66
C TYR A 64 8.08 5.88 -3.96
N GLY A 65 9.29 5.32 -3.83
CA GLY A 65 10.03 4.65 -4.89
C GLY A 65 10.91 3.55 -4.31
N PHE A 66 11.78 3.00 -5.14
CA PHE A 66 12.78 2.02 -4.70
C PHE A 66 14.15 2.43 -5.20
N ASP A 67 15.17 2.29 -4.34
CA ASP A 67 16.55 2.48 -4.79
C ASP A 67 17.03 1.31 -5.65
N LYS A 68 18.27 1.44 -6.16
CA LYS A 68 18.92 0.41 -6.99
C LYS A 68 19.10 -0.94 -6.28
N GLU A 69 19.04 -0.97 -4.94
CA GLU A 69 19.07 -2.19 -4.13
C GLU A 69 17.66 -2.75 -3.84
N GLY A 70 16.60 -2.12 -4.37
CA GLY A 70 15.21 -2.53 -4.15
C GLY A 70 14.72 -2.23 -2.73
N ARG A 71 15.31 -1.25 -2.04
CA ARG A 71 14.84 -0.78 -0.73
C ARG A 71 13.79 0.31 -0.94
N LEU A 72 12.70 0.24 -0.18
CA LEU A 72 11.65 1.25 -0.21
C LEU A 72 12.22 2.59 0.25
N CYS A 73 12.05 3.60 -0.59
CA CYS A 73 12.39 4.99 -0.33
C CYS A 73 11.10 5.79 -0.27
N LEU A 74 10.96 6.63 0.76
CA LEU A 74 9.90 7.61 0.86
C LEU A 74 10.48 8.98 0.53
N GLU A 75 9.81 9.72 -0.35
CA GLU A 75 10.22 11.06 -0.75
C GLU A 75 9.23 12.09 -0.19
N GLU A 76 9.70 13.30 0.08
CA GLU A 76 8.84 14.44 0.40
C GLU A 76 8.94 15.46 -0.73
N TYR A 77 7.88 15.55 -1.54
CA TYR A 77 7.82 16.55 -2.62
C TYR A 77 7.59 17.98 -2.10
N TYR A 78 7.02 18.10 -0.90
CA TYR A 78 6.83 19.34 -0.17
C TYR A 78 6.95 19.08 1.33
N PRO A 79 7.21 20.10 2.17
CA PRO A 79 7.33 19.91 3.61
C PRO A 79 6.10 19.20 4.20
N ASN A 80 6.34 18.16 5.01
CA ASN A 80 5.31 17.37 5.70
C ASN A 80 4.44 16.48 4.80
N ALA A 81 4.76 16.30 3.52
CA ALA A 81 3.97 15.46 2.61
C ALA A 81 3.72 14.03 3.14
N LEU A 82 4.72 13.42 3.80
CA LEU A 82 4.57 12.09 4.40
C LEU A 82 3.67 12.13 5.63
N GLU A 83 3.84 13.13 6.50
CA GLU A 83 2.99 13.28 7.67
C GLU A 83 1.54 13.52 7.26
N GLU A 84 1.28 14.44 6.33
CA GLU A 84 -0.07 14.74 5.82
C GLU A 84 -0.72 13.51 5.16
N THR A 85 0.08 12.69 4.47
CA THR A 85 -0.42 11.46 3.82
C THR A 85 -0.80 10.38 4.82
N TYR A 86 0.01 10.16 5.87
CA TYR A 86 -0.10 8.95 6.70
C TYR A 86 -0.50 9.21 8.17
N SER A 87 -0.47 10.44 8.65
CA SER A 87 -0.89 10.76 10.02
C SER A 87 -2.37 10.49 10.22
N GLY A 88 -2.72 9.89 11.36
CA GLY A 88 -4.09 9.45 11.66
C GLY A 88 -4.55 8.20 10.90
N VAL A 89 -3.78 7.71 9.93
CA VAL A 89 -4.17 6.54 9.12
C VAL A 89 -3.96 5.25 9.92
N SER A 90 -5.07 4.54 10.12
CA SER A 90 -5.09 3.22 10.76
C SER A 90 -5.23 2.12 9.70
N GLY A 91 -4.76 0.92 10.00
CA GLY A 91 -4.82 -0.16 9.02
C GLY A 91 -4.36 -1.50 9.53
N TYR A 92 -4.31 -2.46 8.63
CA TYR A 92 -4.08 -3.86 8.89
C TYR A 92 -3.12 -4.43 7.84
N ILE A 93 -2.13 -5.19 8.29
CA ILE A 93 -1.34 -6.05 7.40
C ILE A 93 -1.91 -7.46 7.49
N TYR A 94 -2.26 -7.98 6.32
CA TYR A 94 -2.58 -9.38 6.12
C TYR A 94 -1.44 -10.09 5.38
N SER A 95 -1.42 -11.41 5.47
CA SER A 95 -0.57 -12.25 4.64
C SER A 95 -1.35 -13.44 4.11
N ALA A 96 -0.87 -14.02 3.01
CA ALA A 96 -1.22 -15.35 2.54
C ALA A 96 0.00 -16.27 2.68
N TYR A 97 -0.21 -17.56 2.99
CA TYR A 97 0.89 -18.53 3.04
C TYR A 97 1.41 -18.84 1.65
N GLU A 98 0.49 -19.20 0.76
CA GLU A 98 0.75 -19.54 -0.63
C GLU A 98 -0.11 -18.68 -1.54
N ILE A 99 0.44 -18.35 -2.71
CA ILE A 99 -0.29 -17.68 -3.78
C ILE A 99 0.05 -18.37 -5.09
N GLU A 100 -0.93 -18.42 -5.99
CA GLU A 100 -0.71 -18.79 -7.37
C GLU A 100 -0.25 -17.55 -8.14
N ASP A 101 0.91 -17.63 -8.79
CA ASP A 101 1.47 -16.50 -9.52
C ASP A 101 0.58 -16.11 -10.71
N SER A 102 0.35 -14.83 -10.90
CA SER A 102 -0.49 -14.34 -11.99
C SER A 102 0.21 -14.36 -13.35
N GLY A 103 1.52 -14.52 -13.43
CA GLY A 103 2.29 -14.32 -14.66
C GLY A 103 2.24 -12.89 -15.21
N PHE A 104 1.67 -11.93 -14.48
CA PHE A 104 1.73 -10.51 -14.82
C PHE A 104 3.01 -9.91 -14.25
N GLU A 105 3.84 -9.33 -15.12
CA GLU A 105 5.10 -8.70 -14.72
C GLU A 105 4.83 -7.39 -13.97
N ILE A 106 5.17 -7.37 -12.69
CA ILE A 106 5.11 -6.16 -11.85
C ILE A 106 6.51 -5.58 -11.74
N GLN A 107 6.70 -4.36 -12.25
CA GLN A 107 7.97 -3.62 -12.17
C GLN A 107 8.17 -2.97 -10.78
N ILE A 108 7.98 -3.75 -9.71
CA ILE A 108 8.18 -3.33 -8.32
C ILE A 108 9.02 -4.40 -7.61
N PRO A 109 10.15 -4.04 -6.98
CA PRO A 109 10.97 -5.00 -6.25
C PRO A 109 10.16 -5.76 -5.19
N ASP A 110 10.40 -7.07 -5.11
CA ASP A 110 9.75 -7.99 -4.18
C ASP A 110 8.22 -8.13 -4.32
N ALA A 111 7.62 -7.52 -5.36
CA ALA A 111 6.20 -7.65 -5.62
C ALA A 111 5.85 -9.02 -6.20
N ALA A 112 4.64 -9.47 -5.89
CA ALA A 112 4.03 -10.64 -6.49
C ALA A 112 2.53 -10.37 -6.67
N SER A 113 1.88 -11.13 -7.55
CA SER A 113 0.43 -11.03 -7.70
C SER A 113 -0.22 -12.36 -8.00
N SER A 114 -1.53 -12.42 -7.76
CA SER A 114 -2.36 -13.58 -8.05
C SER A 114 -3.67 -13.15 -8.71
N ARG A 115 -4.24 -14.04 -9.54
CA ARG A 115 -5.60 -13.91 -10.08
C ARG A 115 -6.64 -14.63 -9.24
N SER A 116 -6.21 -15.53 -8.37
CA SER A 116 -7.09 -16.47 -7.67
C SER A 116 -7.88 -15.73 -6.61
N SER A 117 -9.21 -15.71 -6.74
CA SER A 117 -10.13 -15.20 -5.71
C SER A 117 -10.16 -16.13 -4.50
N GLY A 118 -10.51 -15.59 -3.33
CA GLY A 118 -10.72 -16.41 -2.13
C GLY A 118 -9.44 -16.87 -1.42
N ILE A 119 -8.28 -16.26 -1.71
CA ILE A 119 -7.04 -16.54 -0.96
C ILE A 119 -7.26 -16.23 0.52
N GLN A 120 -6.93 -17.19 1.39
CA GLN A 120 -7.12 -17.02 2.82
C GLN A 120 -6.17 -15.95 3.38
N ALA A 121 -6.77 -14.96 4.06
CA ALA A 121 -6.04 -13.86 4.68
C ALA A 121 -5.76 -14.16 6.15
N PHE A 122 -4.51 -13.94 6.57
CA PHE A 122 -4.09 -14.08 7.96
C PHE A 122 -3.65 -12.71 8.48
N LEU A 123 -4.32 -12.20 9.52
CA LEU A 123 -3.94 -10.94 10.14
C LEU A 123 -2.55 -11.07 10.78
N LYS A 124 -1.64 -10.16 10.42
CA LYS A 124 -0.29 -10.10 11.01
C LYS A 124 -0.12 -8.93 11.96
N ARG A 125 -0.74 -7.79 11.66
CA ARG A 125 -0.62 -6.59 12.50
C ARG A 125 -1.76 -5.61 12.28
N LYS A 126 -2.19 -4.96 13.36
CA LYS A 126 -3.05 -3.77 13.34
C LYS A 126 -2.21 -2.53 13.67
N PHE A 127 -2.53 -1.42 13.02
CA PHE A 127 -1.92 -0.11 13.23
C PHE A 127 -3.01 0.89 13.60
N GLN A 128 -2.72 1.74 14.58
CA GLN A 128 -3.59 2.86 14.95
C GLN A 128 -2.90 4.18 14.60
N GLY A 129 -3.71 5.14 14.16
CA GLY A 129 -3.28 6.42 13.57
C GLY A 129 -2.39 7.31 14.44
N HIS A 130 -2.31 7.05 15.74
CA HIS A 130 -1.44 7.77 16.68
C HIS A 130 -0.09 7.07 16.96
N SER A 131 0.03 5.80 16.59
CA SER A 131 1.25 5.01 16.77
C SER A 131 2.04 5.02 15.46
N VAL A 132 2.74 6.12 15.20
CA VAL A 132 3.52 6.31 13.97
C VAL A 132 4.47 5.14 13.74
N TRP A 133 4.42 4.66 12.50
CA TRP A 133 5.34 3.79 11.80
C TRP A 133 6.81 3.98 12.22
N ARG A 134 7.25 3.35 13.31
CA ARG A 134 8.68 3.07 13.55
C ARG A 134 9.14 1.92 12.65
N VAL A 135 8.94 2.07 11.35
CA VAL A 135 9.63 1.28 10.35
C VAL A 135 10.76 2.20 9.89
N LYS A 136 12.01 1.77 10.08
CA LYS A 136 13.18 2.52 9.61
C LYS A 136 13.14 2.54 8.08
N TYR A 137 12.52 3.56 7.50
CA TYR A 137 12.66 3.83 6.07
C TYR A 137 13.95 4.61 5.84
N TYR A 138 14.56 4.43 4.68
CA TYR A 138 15.59 5.34 4.21
C TYR A 138 14.88 6.61 3.74
N TYR A 139 15.00 7.66 4.55
CA TYR A 139 14.42 8.97 4.28
C TYR A 139 15.39 9.77 3.40
N VAL A 140 14.93 10.14 2.21
CA VAL A 140 15.69 11.00 1.29
C VAL A 140 14.95 12.33 1.18
N ARG A 141 15.42 13.33 1.93
CA ARG A 141 14.95 14.71 1.77
C ARG A 141 15.75 15.34 0.63
N ARG A 142 15.14 15.47 -0.56
CA ARG A 142 15.68 16.34 -1.59
C ARG A 142 15.15 17.75 -1.29
N MET A 143 16.01 18.61 -0.75
CA MET A 143 15.78 20.06 -0.68
C MET A 143 16.11 20.69 -2.02
#